data_AF-A0A6I2VC52-F1
#
_entry.id   AF-A0A6I2VC52-F1
#
_cell.length_a   1.000
_cell.length_b   1.000
_cell.length_c   1.000
_cell.angle_alpha   90.00
_cell.angle_beta   90.00
_cell.angle_gamma   90.00
#
_symmetry.space_group_name_H-M   'P 1'
#
loop_
_entity.id
_entity.type
_entity.pdbx_description
1 polymer ?
#
loop_
_entity_poly.entity_id
_entity_poly.type
_entity_poly.pdbx_seq_one_letter_code
_entity_poly.pdbx_strand_id
1 'polypeptide(L)' 'VRPENVTLDRDPVGTAKVIDVSYVGGDIRVEVQTAGFSIVSRVPSQRMMPPSIGDRMSVSFAEESLSVVTD' A
#
# COMPACT_ATOMS: atom_id res chain seq x y z
N VAL A 1 -5.55 -8.86 5.40
CA VAL A 1 -4.86 -8.70 4.10
C VAL A 1 -3.36 -8.73 4.33
N ARG A 2 -2.59 -9.48 3.54
CA ARG A 2 -1.12 -9.50 3.63
C ARG A 2 -0.51 -8.34 2.82
N PRO A 3 0.61 -7.72 3.25
CA PRO A 3 1.20 -6.57 2.56
C PRO A 3 1.58 -6.81 1.09
N GLU A 4 2.01 -8.02 0.76
CA GLU A 4 2.35 -8.45 -0.61
C GLU A 4 1.15 -8.52 -1.56
N ASN A 5 -0.07 -8.51 -1.01
CA ASN A 5 -1.31 -8.62 -1.77
C ASN A 5 -2.04 -7.28 -1.91
N VAL A 6 -1.36 -6.18 -1.54
CA VAL A 6 -1.84 -4.81 -1.66
C VAL A 6 -1.05 -4.14 -2.78
N THR A 7 -1.75 -3.75 -3.84
CA THR A 7 -1.18 -2.94 -4.92
C THR A 7 -1.54 -1.47 -4.67
N LEU A 8 -0.55 -0.60 -4.81
CA LEU A 8 -0.70 0.85 -4.66
C LEU A 8 -0.38 1.52 -5.99
N ASP A 9 -1.37 2.20 -6.56
CA ASP A 9 -1.22 2.93 -7.81
C ASP A 9 -1.29 4.44 -7.53
N ARG A 10 -0.42 5.23 -8.18
CA ARG A 10 -0.44 6.69 -8.02
C ARG A 10 -1.72 7.24 -8.64
N ASP A 11 -2.54 7.88 -7.82
CA ASP A 11 -3.81 8.46 -8.24
C ASP A 11 -4.02 9.79 -7.49
N PRO A 12 -4.02 10.95 -8.18
CA PRO A 12 -4.22 12.26 -7.56
C PRO A 12 -5.60 12.41 -6.90
N VAL A 13 -6.57 11.56 -7.27
CA VAL A 13 -7.91 11.50 -6.69
C VAL A 13 -8.06 10.33 -5.69
N GLY A 14 -6.98 9.57 -5.47
CA GLY A 14 -6.93 8.43 -4.58
C GLY A 14 -7.29 8.77 -3.14
N THR A 15 -7.93 7.81 -2.46
CA THR A 15 -8.45 7.99 -1.09
C THR A 15 -7.43 7.64 -0.02
N ALA A 16 -6.30 7.03 -0.38
CA ALA A 16 -5.24 6.65 0.54
C ALA A 16 -4.08 7.63 0.47
N LYS A 17 -3.65 8.15 1.62
CA LYS A 17 -2.50 9.06 1.72
C LYS A 17 -1.28 8.30 2.22
N VAL A 18 -0.14 8.42 1.55
CA VAL A 18 1.13 7.86 2.04
C VAL A 18 1.55 8.58 3.31
N ILE A 19 1.77 7.81 4.38
CA ILE A 19 2.21 8.33 5.68
C ILE A 19 3.62 7.89 6.05
N ASP A 20 4.09 6.75 5.53
CA ASP A 20 5.46 6.27 5.74
C ASP A 20 5.97 5.50 4.51
N VAL A 21 7.28 5.61 4.28
CA VAL A 21 7.99 4.87 3.23
C VAL A 21 9.34 4.44 3.77
N SER A 22 9.57 3.14 3.84
CA SER A 22 10.82 2.56 4.35
C SER A 22 11.38 1.49 3.43
N TYR A 23 12.71 1.33 3.43
CA TYR A 23 13.40 0.30 2.66
C TYR A 23 13.82 -0.83 3.57
N VAL A 24 13.39 -2.05 3.26
CA VAL A 24 13.67 -3.24 4.08
C VAL A 24 14.12 -4.37 3.17
N GLY A 25 15.40 -4.72 3.22
CA GLY A 25 15.92 -5.93 2.56
C GLY A 25 15.77 -5.97 1.03
N GLY A 26 15.75 -4.82 0.36
CA GLY A 26 15.55 -4.73 -1.09
C GLY A 26 14.09 -4.48 -1.52
N ASP A 27 13.16 -4.48 -0.56
CA ASP A 27 11.77 -4.08 -0.78
C ASP A 27 11.50 -2.66 -0.25
N ILE A 28 10.51 -2.02 -0.86
CA ILE A 28 9.91 -0.77 -0.40
C ILE A 28 8.65 -1.16 0.39
N ARG A 29 8.63 -0.81 1.68
CA ARG A 29 7.45 -0.84 2.52
C ARG A 29 6.79 0.53 2.44
N VAL A 30 5.53 0.56 2.03
CA VAL A 30 4.73 1.79 1.95
C VAL A 30 3.55 1.64 2.90
N GLU A 31 3.39 2.59 3.82
CA GLU A 31 2.19 2.67 4.66
C GLU A 31 1.30 3.81 4.17
N VAL A 32 0.04 3.48 3.91
CA VAL A 32 -0.98 4.44 3.50
C VAL A 32 -2.11 4.49 4.51
N GLN A 33 -2.63 5.68 4.75
CA GLN A 33 -3.79 5.91 5.61
C GLN A 33 -5.03 6.19 4.75
N THR A 34 -6.08 5.41 5.00
CA THR A 34 -7.43 5.63 4.45
C THR A 34 -8.33 6.22 5.54
N ALA A 35 -9.59 6.51 5.21
CA ALA A 35 -10.54 7.17 6.12
C ALA A 35 -10.81 6.45 7.46
N GLY A 36 -10.40 5.19 7.63
CA GLY A 36 -10.64 4.44 8.86
C GLY A 36 -9.55 3.45 9.29
N PHE A 37 -8.50 3.25 8.49
CA PHE A 37 -7.45 2.28 8.79
C PHE A 37 -6.15 2.61 8.05
N SER A 38 -5.02 2.06 8.51
CA SER A 38 -3.77 2.06 7.73
C SER A 38 -3.57 0.73 7.03
N ILE A 39 -2.93 0.79 5.87
CA ILE A 39 -2.62 -0.37 5.04
C ILE A 39 -1.13 -0.31 4.76
N VAL A 40 -0.46 -1.44 4.94
CA VAL A 40 0.93 -1.62 4.56
C VAL A 40 0.96 -2.40 3.26
N SER A 41 1.68 -1.87 2.26
CA SER A 41 2.04 -2.58 1.03
C SER A 41 3.55 -2.82 1.01
N ARG A 42 3.96 -3.94 0.42
CA ARG A 42 5.36 -4.25 0.17
C ARG A 42 5.58 -4.47 -1.32
N VAL A 43 6.47 -3.67 -1.92
CA VAL A 43 6.77 -3.70 -3.35
C VAL A 43 8.28 -3.85 -3.56
N PRO A 44 8.74 -4.73 -4.48
CA PRO A 44 10.16 -4.83 -4.80
C PRO A 44 10.73 -3.50 -5.33
N SER A 45 11.86 -3.04 -4.79
CA SER A 45 12.46 -1.74 -5.15
C SER A 45 12.90 -1.64 -6.62
N GLN A 46 13.11 -2.76 -7.28
CA GLN A 46 13.58 -2.82 -8.68
C GLN A 46 12.48 -2.50 -9.70
N ARG A 47 11.21 -2.52 -9.30
CA ARG A 47 10.06 -2.42 -10.24
C ARG A 47 9.32 -1.09 -10.16
N MET A 48 9.58 -0.28 -9.15
CA MET A 48 8.77 0.91 -8.89
C MET A 48 9.61 2.01 -8.24
N MET A 49 9.42 3.25 -8.70
CA MET A 49 9.90 4.41 -7.97
C MET A 49 9.02 4.62 -6.72
N PRO A 50 9.60 4.67 -5.51
CA PRO A 50 8.84 4.87 -4.27
C PRO A 50 7.92 6.10 -4.38
N PRO A 51 6.69 6.05 -3.86
CA PRO A 51 5.90 7.25 -3.67
C PRO A 51 6.53 8.13 -2.57
N SER A 52 6.15 9.41 -2.55
CA SER A 52 6.55 10.35 -1.50
C SER A 52 5.54 10.34 -0.36
N ILE A 53 5.99 10.67 0.84
CA ILE A 53 5.08 10.94 1.96
C ILE A 53 4.16 12.10 1.58
N GLY A 54 2.86 11.89 1.75
CA GLY A 54 1.81 12.83 1.36
C GLY A 54 1.18 12.57 0.00
N ASP A 55 1.76 11.70 -0.84
CA ASP A 55 1.16 11.31 -2.12
C ASP A 55 -0.19 10.62 -1.89
N ARG A 56 -1.09 10.81 -2.87
CA ARG A 56 -2.37 10.09 -2.93
C ARG A 56 -2.24 8.86 -3.81
N MET A 57 -2.78 7.76 -3.31
CA MET A 57 -2.72 6.45 -3.93
C MET A 57 -4.12 5.85 -4.00
N SER A 58 -4.38 5.12 -5.08
CA SER A 58 -5.46 4.15 -5.15
C SER A 58 -4.96 2.82 -4.60
N VAL A 59 -5.82 2.13 -3.85
CA VAL A 59 -5.48 0.84 -3.22
C VAL A 59 -6.32 -0.24 -3.88
N SER A 60 -5.66 -1.25 -4.41
CA SER A 60 -6.30 -2.46 -4.91
C SER A 60 -5.79 -3.69 -4.18
N PHE A 61 -6.69 -4.65 -3.97
CA PHE A 61 -6.39 -5.90 -3.27
C PHE A 61 -6.49 -7.05 -4.26
N ALA A 62 -5.53 -7.97 -4.24
CA ALA A 62 -5.69 -9.21 -4.99
C ALA A 62 -6.90 -9.98 -4.44
N GLU A 63 -7.82 -10.40 -5.31
CA GLU A 63 -9.11 -11.02 -4.94
C GLU A 63 -8.93 -12.23 -4.00
N GLU A 64 -7.85 -12.98 -4.18
CA GLU A 64 -7.49 -14.17 -3.38
C GLU A 64 -7.08 -13.85 -1.92
N SER A 65 -7.01 -12.57 -1.55
CA SER A 65 -6.36 -12.10 -0.31
C SER A 65 -7.33 -11.58 0.73
N LEU A 66 -8.63 -11.60 0.41
CA LEU A 66 -9.72 -11.23 1.29
C LEU A 66 -10.04 -12.42 2.22
N SER A 67 -9.35 -12.48 3.35
CA SER A 67 -9.82 -13.26 4.49
C SER A 67 -10.83 -12.42 5.26
N VAL A 68 -12.12 -12.76 5.13
CA VAL A 68 -13.15 -12.25 6.04
C VAL A 68 -13.07 -13.08 7.30
N VAL A 69 -12.60 -12.48 8.40
CA VAL A 69 -12.75 -13.09 9.73
C VAL A 69 -14.19 -12.83 10.14
N THR A 70 -15.08 -13.78 9.90
CA THR A 70 -16.42 -13.76 10.48
C THR A 70 -16.32 -14.27 11.92
N ASP A 71 -16.76 -13.46 12.88
CA ASP A 71 -16.96 -13.85 14.28
C ASP A 71 -18.18 -14.78 14.42
#